data_AF-A0A4Z1D292-F1
#
_entry.id   AF-A0A4Z1D292-F1
#
_cell.length_a   1.000
_cell.length_b   1.000
_cell.length_c   1.000
_cell.angle_alpha   90.00
_cell.angle_beta   90.00
_cell.angle_gamma   90.00
#
_symmetry.space_group_name_H-M   'P 1'
#
loop_
_entity.id
_entity.type
_entity.pdbx_description
1 polymer ?
#
loop_
_entity_poly.entity_id
_entity_poly.type
_entity_poly.pdbx_seq_one_letter_code
_entity_poly.pdbx_strand_id
1 'polypeptide(L)'
;MTPPRFGRRAALALALASLFTLVPARSASAAARVTTPPGTADPEYATRVRLHGAGFQSVKNGFGGIYVLFGTVSGAWRPSEGGASGADYAYVQDSETKDNHGYQRFVAFPGDPTAYAANGGTVKADGTWDATLVVPGAVFPAKGRDGSVRQVDCRKVQCGVITIGAHGVANAHNETFTPIDFATPATRHTAAPKSARPTPTPSKRATPTPATPAPSATTAAATTPEPSRSVAAAPVASDDTPASGSGRLAVIGGLALAVVLVVLSTLWLLRIRRRGLTTRPSGEK
;
A
#
# COMPACT_ATOMS: atom_id res chain seq x y z
N MET A 1 -76.02 57.07 -21.60
CA MET A 1 -76.69 56.03 -20.79
C MET A 1 -75.64 55.30 -19.96
N THR A 2 -75.97 54.96 -18.72
CA THR A 2 -75.12 54.42 -17.63
C THR A 2 -76.07 53.68 -16.64
N PRO A 3 -75.63 52.96 -15.58
CA PRO A 3 -74.32 52.33 -15.25
C PRO A 3 -74.49 50.79 -15.46
N PRO A 4 -74.21 49.82 -14.54
CA PRO A 4 -73.17 49.59 -13.50
C PRO A 4 -71.98 48.73 -14.03
N ARG A 5 -70.89 48.34 -13.36
CA ARG A 5 -70.39 48.23 -11.95
C ARG A 5 -70.72 46.94 -11.15
N PHE A 6 -69.71 46.10 -10.92
CA PHE A 6 -69.35 45.29 -9.71
C PHE A 6 -68.40 44.15 -10.16
N GLY A 7 -67.29 43.78 -9.50
CA GLY A 7 -66.54 44.42 -8.41
C GLY A 7 -65.41 43.52 -7.85
N ARG A 8 -64.44 44.14 -7.13
CA ARG A 8 -63.61 43.59 -6.02
C ARG A 8 -62.87 42.23 -6.19
N ARG A 9 -61.53 42.30 -6.12
CA ARG A 9 -60.55 41.52 -5.28
C ARG A 9 -59.20 41.43 -6.04
N ALA A 10 -58.08 42.03 -5.63
CA ALA A 10 -57.30 41.93 -4.38
C ALA A 10 -56.12 40.91 -4.47
N ALA A 11 -54.93 41.47 -4.74
CA ALA A 11 -53.61 41.12 -4.18
C ALA A 11 -52.91 39.78 -4.53
N LEU A 12 -51.61 39.75 -4.15
CA LEU A 12 -50.59 38.69 -4.26
C LEU A 12 -50.02 38.42 -5.67
N ALA A 13 -48.73 38.11 -5.86
CA ALA A 13 -47.54 38.31 -5.01
C ALA A 13 -46.27 38.18 -5.88
N LEU A 14 -45.10 38.55 -5.32
CA LEU A 14 -43.78 38.36 -5.96
C LEU A 14 -43.56 36.90 -6.41
N ALA A 15 -43.27 36.70 -7.69
CA ALA A 15 -42.74 35.45 -8.23
C ALA A 15 -41.26 35.59 -8.60
N LEU A 16 -40.42 35.90 -7.61
CA LEU A 16 -38.97 35.71 -7.72
C LEU A 16 -38.68 34.21 -7.58
N ALA A 17 -38.71 33.50 -8.71
CA ALA A 17 -38.38 32.09 -8.77
C ALA A 17 -36.88 31.89 -8.50
N SER A 18 -36.55 31.52 -7.26
CA SER A 18 -35.18 31.22 -6.81
C SER A 18 -34.58 30.09 -7.63
N LEU A 19 -33.69 30.43 -8.56
CA LEU A 19 -32.94 29.48 -9.37
C LEU A 19 -31.82 28.82 -8.53
N PHE A 20 -32.22 27.95 -7.59
CA PHE A 20 -31.27 27.13 -6.82
C PHE A 20 -30.57 26.15 -7.77
N THR A 21 -29.34 26.49 -8.15
CA THR A 21 -28.43 25.57 -8.79
C THR A 21 -28.13 24.43 -7.83
N LEU A 22 -28.60 23.21 -8.15
CA LEU A 22 -28.15 22.01 -7.46
C LEU A 22 -26.68 21.78 -7.81
N VAL A 23 -25.77 22.36 -7.02
CA VAL A 23 -24.38 21.94 -6.99
C VAL A 23 -24.38 20.53 -6.40
N PRO A 24 -23.99 19.48 -7.14
CA PRO A 24 -23.88 18.15 -6.55
C PRO A 24 -22.82 18.22 -5.46
N ALA A 25 -23.20 17.85 -4.24
CA ALA A 25 -22.26 17.72 -3.14
C ALA A 25 -21.19 16.70 -3.57
N ARG A 26 -19.94 17.15 -3.77
CA ARG A 26 -18.82 16.24 -3.91
C ARG A 26 -18.72 15.48 -2.60
N SER A 27 -19.01 14.18 -2.63
CA SER A 27 -18.72 13.28 -1.51
C SER A 27 -17.26 13.50 -1.12
N ALA A 28 -17.03 13.88 0.13
CA ALA A 28 -15.69 14.03 0.65
C ALA A 28 -15.04 12.63 0.70
N SER A 29 -14.32 12.28 -0.37
CA SER A 29 -13.53 11.06 -0.43
C SER A 29 -12.46 11.18 0.66
N ALA A 30 -12.60 10.38 1.71
CA ALA A 30 -11.56 10.29 2.73
C ALA A 30 -10.26 9.86 2.05
N ALA A 31 -9.15 10.55 2.37
CA ALA A 31 -7.84 10.19 1.82
C ALA A 31 -7.51 8.73 2.18
N ALA A 32 -6.92 8.01 1.23
CA ALA A 32 -6.52 6.62 1.44
C ALA A 32 -5.58 6.49 2.64
N ARG A 33 -5.88 5.51 3.51
CA ARG A 33 -5.16 5.27 4.77
C ARG A 33 -5.16 3.80 5.11
N VAL A 34 -4.03 3.30 5.59
CA VAL A 34 -3.95 1.99 6.24
C VAL A 34 -3.86 2.20 7.74
N THR A 35 -4.58 1.38 8.50
CA THR A 35 -4.40 1.25 9.94
C THR A 35 -3.85 -0.13 10.27
N THR A 36 -2.92 -0.16 11.19
CA THR A 36 -2.13 -1.32 11.61
C THR A 36 -2.29 -1.51 13.12
N PRO A 37 -3.28 -2.26 13.65
CA PRO A 37 -3.34 -2.55 15.08
C PRO A 37 -2.39 -3.73 15.42
N PRO A 38 -1.45 -3.62 16.38
CA PRO A 38 -1.20 -2.51 17.31
C PRO A 38 -0.27 -1.39 16.77
N GLY A 39 0.41 -1.60 15.64
CA GLY A 39 1.26 -0.60 14.98
C GLY A 39 2.75 -0.90 15.10
N THR A 40 3.08 -1.88 15.94
CA THR A 40 4.43 -2.34 16.22
C THR A 40 4.74 -3.69 15.58
N ALA A 41 6.02 -3.93 15.32
CA ALA A 41 6.58 -5.22 14.96
C ALA A 41 7.78 -5.57 15.86
N ASP A 42 8.04 -6.87 16.01
CA ASP A 42 9.24 -7.39 16.69
C ASP A 42 10.50 -7.04 15.85
N PRO A 43 11.59 -6.54 16.47
CA PRO A 43 12.79 -6.15 15.73
C PRO A 43 13.64 -7.34 15.25
N GLU A 44 13.54 -8.49 15.91
CA GLU A 44 14.36 -9.68 15.68
C GLU A 44 13.60 -10.79 14.93
N TYR A 45 12.27 -10.86 15.07
CA TYR A 45 11.45 -11.98 14.60
C TYR A 45 10.30 -11.57 13.67
N ALA A 46 9.91 -12.50 12.78
CA ALA A 46 8.85 -12.28 11.81
C ALA A 46 7.48 -12.05 12.48
N THR A 47 6.91 -10.86 12.31
CA THR A 47 5.62 -10.45 12.89
C THR A 47 4.51 -10.44 11.85
N ARG A 48 3.34 -11.01 12.17
CA ARG A 48 2.13 -10.93 11.33
C ARG A 48 1.30 -9.71 11.73
N VAL A 49 1.32 -8.66 10.91
CA VAL A 49 0.58 -7.41 11.14
C VAL A 49 -0.78 -7.49 10.42
N ARG A 50 -1.86 -7.16 11.15
CA ARG A 50 -3.20 -6.98 10.57
C ARG A 50 -3.31 -5.59 9.96
N LEU A 51 -3.81 -5.53 8.73
CA LEU A 51 -3.98 -4.30 7.96
C LEU A 51 -5.45 -4.08 7.65
N HIS A 52 -5.93 -2.86 7.87
CA HIS A 52 -7.23 -2.40 7.39
C HIS A 52 -7.01 -1.12 6.57
N GLY A 53 -7.35 -1.18 5.27
CA GLY A 53 -7.32 -0.04 4.37
C GLY A 53 -8.71 0.58 4.20
N ALA A 54 -8.79 1.90 4.11
CA ALA A 54 -10.01 2.65 3.81
C ALA A 54 -9.70 3.89 2.97
N GLY A 55 -10.67 4.36 2.17
CA GLY A 55 -10.51 5.54 1.29
C GLY A 55 -9.74 5.27 0.00
N PHE A 56 -9.46 4.00 -0.32
CA PHE A 56 -8.80 3.63 -1.57
C PHE A 56 -9.75 3.69 -2.76
N GLN A 57 -9.23 3.92 -3.95
CA GLN A 57 -10.00 3.77 -5.18
C GLN A 57 -10.33 2.29 -5.41
N SER A 58 -11.57 1.98 -5.80
CA SER A 58 -11.98 0.65 -6.28
C SER A 58 -12.55 0.80 -7.70
N VAL A 59 -11.95 0.11 -8.68
CA VAL A 59 -12.32 0.23 -10.10
C VAL A 59 -12.90 -1.09 -10.58
N LYS A 60 -14.22 -1.15 -10.80
CA LYS A 60 -14.87 -2.36 -11.32
C LYS A 60 -14.31 -2.72 -12.70
N ASN A 61 -13.84 -3.96 -12.84
CA ASN A 61 -13.14 -4.51 -14.01
C ASN A 61 -11.85 -3.72 -14.37
N GLY A 62 -11.29 -2.95 -13.44
CA GLY A 62 -10.00 -2.29 -13.62
C GLY A 62 -8.85 -3.29 -13.54
N PHE A 63 -7.77 -3.04 -14.28
CA PHE A 63 -6.57 -3.88 -14.23
C PHE A 63 -5.78 -3.66 -12.93
N GLY A 64 -5.35 -4.75 -12.30
CA GLY A 64 -4.57 -4.77 -11.07
C GLY A 64 -5.41 -4.42 -9.84
N GLY A 65 -4.97 -3.41 -9.10
CA GLY A 65 -5.44 -3.14 -7.74
C GLY A 65 -4.36 -2.47 -6.91
N ILE A 66 -4.09 -3.01 -5.72
CA ILE A 66 -3.14 -2.47 -4.74
C ILE A 66 -2.11 -3.55 -4.40
N TYR A 67 -0.82 -3.25 -4.57
CA TYR A 67 0.22 -3.97 -3.84
C TYR A 67 0.39 -3.34 -2.46
N VAL A 68 0.49 -4.18 -1.44
CA VAL A 68 0.76 -3.80 -0.06
C VAL A 68 2.06 -4.47 0.36
N LEU A 69 3.04 -3.66 0.74
CA LEU A 69 4.45 -4.04 0.83
C LEU A 69 5.02 -3.58 2.18
N PHE A 70 6.00 -4.31 2.74
CA PHE A 70 6.78 -3.80 3.87
C PHE A 70 8.13 -3.25 3.38
N GLY A 71 8.44 -2.01 3.73
CA GLY A 71 9.61 -1.32 3.17
C GLY A 71 9.93 0.03 3.79
N THR A 72 10.76 0.79 3.10
CA THR A 72 11.19 2.16 3.43
C THR A 72 10.99 3.06 2.21
N VAL A 73 10.76 4.35 2.47
CA VAL A 73 10.56 5.39 1.44
C VAL A 73 11.46 6.60 1.69
N SER A 74 11.75 7.39 0.66
CA SER A 74 12.51 8.64 0.73
C SER A 74 12.09 9.61 -0.39
N GLY A 75 12.08 10.92 -0.10
CA GLY A 75 11.75 11.94 -1.10
C GLY A 75 10.32 11.80 -1.67
N ALA A 76 10.16 12.15 -2.95
CA ALA A 76 8.92 11.96 -3.72
C ALA A 76 8.80 10.49 -4.17
N TRP A 77 8.66 9.58 -3.21
CA TRP A 77 8.73 8.13 -3.41
C TRP A 77 7.60 7.54 -4.26
N ARG A 78 6.50 8.27 -4.41
CA ARG A 78 5.28 7.80 -5.05
C ARG A 78 5.48 7.54 -6.55
N PRO A 79 5.11 6.35 -7.06
CA PRO A 79 5.11 6.09 -8.50
C PRO A 79 4.32 7.11 -9.32
N SER A 80 3.20 7.62 -8.80
CA SER A 80 2.41 8.69 -9.45
C SER A 80 3.08 10.06 -9.47
N GLU A 81 4.11 10.28 -8.64
CA GLU A 81 4.91 11.50 -8.57
C GLU A 81 6.32 11.30 -9.19
N GLY A 82 6.58 10.13 -9.78
CA GLY A 82 7.82 9.79 -10.49
C GLY A 82 8.84 8.96 -9.71
N GLY A 83 8.55 8.60 -8.45
CA GLY A 83 9.45 7.79 -7.62
C GLY A 83 9.64 6.35 -8.12
N ALA A 84 10.84 5.81 -7.95
CA ALA A 84 11.27 4.53 -8.51
C ALA A 84 11.66 3.49 -7.44
N SER A 85 11.27 2.23 -7.70
CA SER A 85 11.65 1.10 -6.85
C SER A 85 13.14 0.80 -6.92
N GLY A 86 13.80 0.72 -5.76
CA GLY A 86 15.25 0.60 -5.59
C GLY A 86 15.89 1.92 -5.17
N ALA A 87 15.43 3.03 -5.74
CA ALA A 87 15.89 4.39 -5.44
C ALA A 87 15.07 5.04 -4.32
N ASP A 88 13.84 5.47 -4.62
CA ASP A 88 13.01 6.28 -3.73
C ASP A 88 12.15 5.44 -2.77
N TYR A 89 11.89 4.18 -3.13
CA TYR A 89 11.29 3.20 -2.22
C TYR A 89 11.90 1.81 -2.41
N ALA A 90 12.06 1.07 -1.32
CA ALA A 90 12.55 -0.31 -1.36
C ALA A 90 11.83 -1.16 -0.33
N TYR A 91 11.53 -2.41 -0.69
CA TYR A 91 10.66 -3.30 0.09
C TYR A 91 11.19 -4.73 0.08
N VAL A 92 10.71 -5.54 1.02
CA VAL A 92 10.97 -6.98 1.08
C VAL A 92 10.32 -7.64 -0.14
N GLN A 93 11.11 -8.20 -1.04
CA GLN A 93 10.55 -8.94 -2.18
C GLN A 93 9.94 -10.27 -1.75
N ASP A 94 8.94 -10.71 -2.49
CA ASP A 94 8.25 -11.98 -2.34
C ASP A 94 7.86 -12.49 -3.74
N SER A 95 7.30 -13.69 -3.86
CA SER A 95 6.66 -14.08 -5.12
C SER A 95 5.35 -13.31 -5.34
N GLU A 96 5.05 -13.00 -6.60
CA GLU A 96 3.74 -12.45 -7.00
C GLU A 96 2.65 -13.54 -7.13
N THR A 97 2.95 -14.76 -6.68
CA THR A 97 1.99 -15.86 -6.64
C THR A 97 1.00 -15.68 -5.48
N LYS A 98 -0.13 -16.39 -5.57
CA LYS A 98 -1.11 -16.44 -4.47
C LYS A 98 -0.46 -16.93 -3.18
N ASP A 99 0.25 -18.05 -3.28
CA ASP A 99 0.93 -18.72 -2.17
C ASP A 99 2.37 -18.19 -2.07
N ASN A 100 2.52 -17.03 -1.42
CA ASN A 100 3.80 -16.37 -1.16
C ASN A 100 4.11 -16.33 0.34
N HIS A 101 5.33 -15.92 0.73
CA HIS A 101 5.77 -15.94 2.13
C HIS A 101 5.01 -14.94 3.02
N GLY A 102 4.47 -13.89 2.40
CA GLY A 102 3.57 -12.91 2.99
C GLY A 102 4.17 -11.53 3.22
N TYR A 103 5.36 -11.28 2.69
CA TYR A 103 6.03 -9.98 2.71
C TYR A 103 5.42 -8.99 1.70
N GLN A 104 4.71 -9.51 0.70
CA GLN A 104 3.88 -8.76 -0.25
C GLN A 104 2.44 -9.28 -0.25
N ARG A 105 1.47 -8.37 -0.40
CA ARG A 105 0.07 -8.70 -0.69
C ARG A 105 -0.39 -8.03 -1.97
N PHE A 106 -1.19 -8.76 -2.75
CA PHE A 106 -1.99 -8.19 -3.84
C PHE A 106 -3.46 -8.17 -3.43
N VAL A 107 -4.04 -6.97 -3.34
CA VAL A 107 -5.48 -6.72 -3.17
C VAL A 107 -6.04 -6.31 -4.53
N ALA A 108 -6.74 -7.21 -5.20
CA ALA A 108 -7.23 -6.97 -6.56
C ALA A 108 -8.41 -6.01 -6.61
N PHE A 109 -8.60 -5.33 -7.74
CA PHE A 109 -9.85 -4.65 -8.03
C PHE A 109 -10.98 -5.65 -8.32
N PRO A 110 -12.25 -5.30 -8.09
CA PRO A 110 -13.37 -6.21 -8.30
C PRO A 110 -13.58 -6.47 -9.81
N GLY A 111 -13.25 -7.69 -10.25
CA GLY A 111 -13.31 -8.09 -11.66
C GLY A 111 -11.99 -7.91 -12.44
N ASP A 112 -10.88 -7.65 -11.75
CA ASP A 112 -9.54 -7.64 -12.34
C ASP A 112 -9.15 -9.01 -12.96
N PRO A 113 -8.55 -9.05 -14.17
CA PRO A 113 -8.13 -10.30 -14.80
C PRO A 113 -6.97 -11.03 -14.10
N THR A 114 -6.16 -10.39 -13.26
CA THR A 114 -5.07 -11.05 -12.51
C THR A 114 -5.48 -11.49 -11.09
N ALA A 115 -6.75 -11.29 -10.71
CA ALA A 115 -7.27 -11.55 -9.36
C ALA A 115 -7.12 -13.00 -8.85
N TYR A 116 -6.82 -13.96 -9.74
CA TYR A 116 -6.46 -15.33 -9.33
C TYR A 116 -5.23 -15.35 -8.40
N ALA A 117 -4.26 -14.47 -8.64
CA ALA A 117 -3.05 -14.29 -7.82
C ALA A 117 -3.31 -13.51 -6.52
N ALA A 118 -4.49 -12.90 -6.34
CA ALA A 118 -4.78 -12.07 -5.18
C ALA A 118 -4.72 -12.87 -3.87
N ASN A 119 -3.92 -12.38 -2.93
CA ASN A 119 -3.70 -12.97 -1.60
C ASN A 119 -3.91 -11.95 -0.46
N GLY A 120 -4.26 -10.71 -0.78
CA GLY A 120 -4.85 -9.71 0.10
C GLY A 120 -6.36 -9.51 -0.12
N GLY A 121 -7.01 -10.35 -0.93
CA GLY A 121 -8.44 -10.26 -1.23
C GLY A 121 -8.76 -9.25 -2.34
N THR A 122 -9.91 -8.57 -2.23
CA THR A 122 -10.43 -7.64 -3.23
C THR A 122 -10.82 -6.31 -2.58
N VAL A 123 -10.52 -5.19 -3.23
CA VAL A 123 -10.94 -3.86 -2.78
C VAL A 123 -12.46 -3.76 -2.89
N LYS A 124 -13.15 -3.57 -1.76
CA LYS A 124 -14.60 -3.41 -1.73
C LYS A 124 -15.01 -2.12 -2.45
N ALA A 125 -16.28 -2.02 -2.85
CA ALA A 125 -16.79 -0.87 -3.62
C ALA A 125 -16.74 0.47 -2.84
N ASP A 126 -16.66 0.41 -1.52
CA ASP A 126 -16.48 1.56 -0.61
C ASP A 126 -15.00 1.96 -0.40
N GLY A 127 -14.06 1.31 -1.10
CA GLY A 127 -12.64 1.56 -0.96
C GLY A 127 -12.00 0.93 0.27
N THR A 128 -12.67 -0.01 0.95
CA THR A 128 -12.10 -0.76 2.08
C THR A 128 -11.49 -2.09 1.67
N TRP A 129 -10.47 -2.52 2.39
CA TRP A 129 -9.84 -3.85 2.25
C TRP A 129 -9.15 -4.27 3.55
N ASP A 130 -8.92 -5.57 3.69
CA ASP A 130 -8.39 -6.17 4.91
C ASP A 130 -7.32 -7.21 4.53
N ALA A 131 -6.12 -7.16 5.13
CA ALA A 131 -5.03 -8.07 4.80
C ALA A 131 -4.18 -8.44 6.03
N THR A 132 -3.30 -9.42 5.87
CA THR A 132 -2.24 -9.73 6.85
C THR A 132 -0.89 -9.73 6.16
N LEU A 133 -0.02 -8.81 6.55
CA LEU A 133 1.35 -8.70 6.04
C LEU A 133 2.33 -9.30 7.04
N VAL A 134 3.41 -9.90 6.55
CA VAL A 134 4.53 -10.36 7.37
C VAL A 134 5.61 -9.28 7.34
N VAL A 135 6.02 -8.81 8.50
CA VAL A 135 7.21 -7.98 8.71
C VAL A 135 8.33 -8.92 9.13
N PRO A 136 9.45 -9.05 8.40
CA PRO A 136 10.49 -10.04 8.71
C PRO A 136 11.30 -9.74 9.97
N GLY A 137 11.33 -8.47 10.39
CA GLY A 137 12.16 -7.92 11.45
C GLY A 137 12.62 -6.50 11.08
N ALA A 138 13.42 -5.87 11.93
CA ALA A 138 13.92 -4.51 11.72
C ALA A 138 15.05 -4.41 10.68
N VAL A 139 15.65 -5.52 10.27
CA VAL A 139 16.74 -5.57 9.29
C VAL A 139 16.43 -6.63 8.24
N PHE A 140 16.43 -6.24 6.96
CA PHE A 140 16.05 -7.14 5.86
C PHE A 140 16.72 -6.77 4.52
N PRO A 141 16.91 -7.75 3.61
CA PRO A 141 17.27 -7.47 2.23
C PRO A 141 16.07 -6.90 1.47
N ALA A 142 16.23 -5.70 0.93
CA ALA A 142 15.32 -5.14 -0.06
C ALA A 142 15.95 -5.22 -1.44
N LYS A 143 15.18 -5.63 -2.44
CA LYS A 143 15.63 -5.68 -3.84
C LYS A 143 14.86 -4.66 -4.69
N GLY A 144 15.58 -3.80 -5.39
CA GLY A 144 15.01 -2.84 -6.34
C GLY A 144 14.54 -3.51 -7.62
N ARG A 145 13.73 -2.79 -8.41
CA ARG A 145 13.25 -3.30 -9.71
C ARG A 145 14.35 -3.31 -10.78
N ASP A 146 15.45 -2.61 -10.53
CA ASP A 146 16.72 -2.67 -11.26
C ASP A 146 17.54 -3.95 -10.95
N GLY A 147 17.10 -4.76 -10.00
CA GLY A 147 17.78 -5.98 -9.56
C GLY A 147 18.77 -5.78 -8.42
N SER A 148 19.08 -4.53 -8.04
CA SER A 148 20.00 -4.24 -6.94
C SER A 148 19.46 -4.75 -5.60
N VAL A 149 20.33 -5.27 -4.73
CA VAL A 149 19.95 -5.72 -3.38
C VAL A 149 20.67 -4.88 -2.35
N ARG A 150 19.94 -4.32 -1.38
CA ARG A 150 20.50 -3.56 -0.26
C ARG A 150 19.87 -3.99 1.07
N GLN A 151 20.66 -3.99 2.13
CA GLN A 151 20.12 -4.12 3.48
C GLN A 151 19.39 -2.83 3.87
N VAL A 152 18.16 -2.97 4.35
CA VAL A 152 17.41 -1.94 5.07
C VAL A 152 17.60 -2.19 6.57
N ASP A 153 17.77 -1.12 7.35
CA ASP A 153 17.83 -1.16 8.82
C ASP A 153 16.86 -0.10 9.37
N CYS A 154 15.68 -0.56 9.79
CA CYS A 154 14.57 0.27 10.26
C CYS A 154 14.85 0.99 11.60
N ARG A 155 16.00 0.72 12.22
CA ARG A 155 16.50 1.48 13.37
C ARG A 155 17.26 2.75 12.95
N LYS A 156 17.48 2.92 11.63
CA LYS A 156 18.21 4.05 11.01
C LYS A 156 17.37 4.83 10.01
N VAL A 157 16.34 4.22 9.42
CA VAL A 157 15.39 4.84 8.48
C VAL A 157 13.97 4.48 8.86
N GLN A 158 12.99 5.33 8.52
CA GLN A 158 11.59 5.02 8.76
C GLN A 158 11.13 3.89 7.83
N CYS A 159 10.77 2.75 8.42
CA CYS A 159 10.07 1.68 7.72
C CYS A 159 8.56 1.74 7.97
N GLY A 160 7.80 1.05 7.12
CA GLY A 160 6.35 1.01 7.20
C GLY A 160 5.71 0.16 6.11
N VAL A 161 4.38 0.14 6.14
CA VAL A 161 3.54 -0.41 5.08
C VAL A 161 3.44 0.60 3.95
N ILE A 162 3.90 0.21 2.77
CA ILE A 162 3.76 0.95 1.52
C ILE A 162 2.56 0.38 0.75
N THR A 163 1.70 1.23 0.21
CA THR A 163 0.75 0.83 -0.83
C THR A 163 1.10 1.52 -2.14
N ILE A 164 1.02 0.78 -3.24
CA ILE A 164 1.16 1.29 -4.63
C ILE A 164 0.14 0.59 -5.53
N GLY A 165 -0.11 1.13 -6.72
CA GLY A 165 -0.92 0.43 -7.71
C GLY A 165 -0.24 -0.86 -8.19
N ALA A 166 -1.02 -1.93 -8.32
CA ALA A 166 -0.51 -3.24 -8.72
C ALA A 166 -0.05 -3.28 -10.19
N HIS A 167 0.80 -4.26 -10.53
CA HIS A 167 1.34 -4.50 -11.87
C HIS A 167 1.99 -3.28 -12.56
N GLY A 168 2.47 -2.30 -11.78
CA GLY A 168 3.13 -1.10 -12.28
C GLY A 168 2.19 0.04 -12.68
N VAL A 169 0.90 -0.04 -12.35
CA VAL A 169 -0.04 1.08 -12.51
C VAL A 169 0.29 2.17 -11.47
N ALA A 170 0.68 3.36 -11.93
CA ALA A 170 0.79 4.53 -11.06
C ALA A 170 -0.62 5.03 -10.67
N ASN A 171 -0.89 5.20 -9.38
CA ASN A 171 -2.20 5.60 -8.87
C ASN A 171 -2.11 6.33 -7.52
N ALA A 172 -2.10 7.67 -7.57
CA ALA A 172 -2.06 8.53 -6.40
C ALA A 172 -3.16 8.26 -5.36
N HIS A 173 -4.35 7.77 -5.78
CA HIS A 173 -5.44 7.43 -4.87
C HIS A 173 -5.20 6.14 -4.07
N ASN A 174 -4.23 5.33 -4.47
CA ASN A 174 -3.87 4.08 -3.82
C ASN A 174 -2.43 4.09 -3.25
N GLU A 175 -1.77 5.25 -3.24
CA GLU A 175 -0.36 5.41 -2.85
C GLU A 175 -0.21 6.05 -1.46
N THR A 176 0.04 5.20 -0.46
CA THR A 176 0.14 5.55 0.96
C THR A 176 1.39 4.97 1.59
N PHE A 177 1.89 5.63 2.64
CA PHE A 177 2.92 5.09 3.53
C PHE A 177 2.44 5.20 4.97
N THR A 178 2.43 4.08 5.67
CA THR A 178 1.99 3.98 7.07
C THR A 178 3.16 3.45 7.90
N PRO A 179 3.79 4.28 8.76
CA PRO A 179 4.88 3.85 9.63
C PRO A 179 4.57 2.58 10.43
N ILE A 180 5.61 1.78 10.68
CA ILE A 180 5.60 0.69 11.65
C ILE A 180 6.75 0.95 12.61
N ASP A 181 6.45 0.95 13.90
CA ASP A 181 7.45 1.06 14.96
C ASP A 181 8.00 -0.32 15.33
N PHE A 182 9.26 -0.38 15.74
CA PHE A 182 9.86 -1.63 16.21
C PHE A 182 9.97 -1.64 17.73
N ALA A 183 9.32 -2.64 18.34
CA ALA A 183 9.33 -2.84 19.78
C ALA A 183 9.27 -4.33 20.05
N THR A 184 10.19 -4.83 20.88
CA THR A 184 10.10 -6.20 21.42
C THR A 184 8.71 -6.36 22.03
N PRO A 185 7.90 -7.35 21.62
CA PRO A 185 6.62 -7.61 22.22
C PRO A 185 6.82 -7.73 23.72
N ALA A 186 6.13 -6.89 24.50
CA ALA A 186 6.06 -7.10 25.93
C ALA A 186 5.53 -8.52 26.13
N THR A 187 6.41 -9.42 26.55
CA THR A 187 5.97 -10.72 27.05
C THR A 187 4.89 -10.39 28.06
N ARG A 188 3.74 -11.08 27.97
CA ARG A 188 2.84 -11.12 29.11
C ARG A 188 3.62 -11.85 30.20
N HIS A 189 4.41 -11.08 30.95
CA HIS A 189 4.86 -11.44 32.26
C HIS A 189 3.58 -11.59 33.07
N THR A 190 3.01 -12.79 33.03
CA THR A 190 2.10 -13.28 34.05
C THR A 190 2.80 -12.94 35.35
N ALA A 191 2.29 -11.94 36.07
CA ALA A 191 2.95 -11.46 37.26
C ALA A 191 3.15 -12.67 38.16
N ALA A 192 4.41 -13.02 38.44
CA ALA A 192 4.69 -14.15 39.30
C ALA A 192 3.89 -13.92 40.59
N PRO A 193 3.05 -14.89 41.03
CA PRO A 193 2.28 -14.70 42.25
C PRO A 193 3.28 -14.37 43.35
N LYS A 194 3.09 -13.21 44.00
CA LYS A 194 4.01 -12.73 45.05
C LYS A 194 4.13 -13.83 46.09
N SER A 195 5.27 -14.54 46.12
CA SER A 195 5.52 -15.56 47.12
C SER A 195 5.31 -14.96 48.49
N ALA A 196 4.32 -15.49 49.22
CA ALA A 196 4.11 -15.10 50.60
C ALA A 196 5.41 -15.37 51.38
N ARG A 197 5.83 -14.36 52.15
CA ARG A 197 7.02 -14.43 53.00
C ARG A 197 6.91 -15.66 53.93
N PRO A 198 7.90 -16.58 53.96
CA PRO A 198 7.86 -17.71 54.88
C PRO A 198 7.95 -17.22 56.33
N THR A 199 7.03 -17.69 57.16
CA THR A 199 7.06 -17.50 58.62
C THR A 199 8.17 -18.35 59.22
N PRO A 200 9.04 -17.81 60.10
CA PRO A 200 10.10 -18.60 60.71
C PRO A 200 9.55 -19.57 61.76
N THR A 201 9.78 -20.87 61.56
CA THR A 201 9.52 -21.91 62.58
C THR A 201 10.72 -22.01 63.53
N PRO A 202 10.54 -22.06 64.87
CA PRO A 202 11.65 -22.07 65.82
C PRO A 202 12.40 -23.42 65.84
N SER A 203 13.73 -23.36 65.93
CA SER A 203 14.59 -24.54 66.03
C SER A 203 14.42 -25.30 67.35
N LYS A 204 14.48 -26.64 67.28
CA LYS A 204 14.90 -27.49 68.40
C LYS A 204 16.17 -28.26 68.02
N ARG A 205 17.11 -28.35 68.96
CA ARG A 205 18.39 -29.04 68.86
C ARG A 205 18.36 -30.33 69.70
N ALA A 206 18.88 -31.42 69.15
CA ALA A 206 19.46 -32.54 69.90
C ALA A 206 20.46 -33.33 69.02
N THR A 207 21.45 -33.95 69.65
CA THR A 207 22.62 -34.69 69.11
C THR A 207 22.55 -36.16 69.64
N PRO A 208 23.45 -37.14 69.34
CA PRO A 208 24.48 -37.32 68.29
C PRO A 208 24.48 -38.69 67.52
N THR A 209 25.38 -38.77 66.53
CA THR A 209 26.14 -39.88 65.84
C THR A 209 26.22 -41.25 66.56
N PRO A 210 26.34 -42.45 65.89
CA PRO A 210 27.15 -42.76 64.67
C PRO A 210 26.47 -43.68 63.61
N ALA A 211 27.08 -44.30 62.56
CA ALA A 211 28.50 -44.54 62.19
C ALA A 211 28.79 -44.68 60.65
N THR A 212 30.07 -44.92 60.31
CA THR A 212 30.76 -45.18 59.01
C THR A 212 30.66 -46.69 58.62
N PRO A 213 30.71 -47.19 57.35
CA PRO A 213 31.70 -46.83 56.31
C PRO A 213 31.32 -46.80 54.80
N ALA A 214 32.25 -46.26 54.01
CA ALA A 214 32.38 -46.34 52.54
C ALA A 214 33.08 -47.67 52.10
N PRO A 215 33.36 -47.97 50.81
CA PRO A 215 33.17 -47.19 49.57
C PRO A 215 32.57 -47.97 48.37
N SER A 216 32.37 -47.31 47.22
CA SER A 216 32.94 -47.71 45.90
C SER A 216 32.43 -46.83 44.76
N ALA A 217 33.27 -46.58 43.76
CA ALA A 217 32.91 -45.88 42.53
C ALA A 217 32.44 -46.87 41.45
N THR A 218 31.49 -46.44 40.61
CA THR A 218 31.20 -47.09 39.32
C THR A 218 30.98 -46.03 38.25
N THR A 219 31.69 -46.18 37.13
CA THR A 219 31.69 -45.26 35.98
C THR A 219 30.66 -45.68 34.93
N ALA A 220 29.87 -44.73 34.42
CA ALA A 220 29.15 -44.81 33.14
C ALA A 220 28.93 -43.38 32.63
N ALA A 221 29.61 -42.93 31.58
CA ALA A 221 29.19 -43.06 30.17
C ALA A 221 27.84 -42.35 29.92
N ALA A 222 27.82 -41.06 29.60
CA ALA A 222 28.14 -40.44 28.30
C ALA A 222 27.01 -40.53 27.25
N THR A 223 26.24 -39.43 27.14
CA THR A 223 25.52 -39.08 25.90
C THR A 223 25.53 -37.55 25.72
N THR A 224 26.23 -37.08 24.69
CA THR A 224 26.25 -35.67 24.27
C THR A 224 25.09 -35.39 23.32
N PRO A 225 24.30 -34.31 23.51
CA PRO A 225 23.42 -33.81 22.45
C PRO A 225 24.23 -33.02 21.41
N GLU A 226 24.20 -33.47 20.15
CA GLU A 226 24.78 -32.75 19.00
C GLU A 226 24.00 -31.44 18.71
N PRO A 227 24.66 -30.33 18.37
CA PRO A 227 24.00 -29.04 18.13
C PRO A 227 23.20 -29.02 16.82
N SER A 228 22.11 -28.23 16.81
CA SER A 228 21.19 -28.08 15.67
C SER A 228 21.88 -27.72 14.35
N ARG A 229 21.53 -28.44 13.29
CA ARG A 229 21.94 -28.10 11.92
C ARG A 229 21.24 -26.83 11.45
N SER A 230 22.05 -25.84 11.09
CA SER A 230 21.61 -24.67 10.32
C SER A 230 21.09 -25.12 8.95
N VAL A 231 19.85 -24.75 8.62
CA VAL A 231 19.32 -24.91 7.25
C VAL A 231 19.72 -23.67 6.44
N ALA A 232 20.91 -23.74 5.85
CA ALA A 232 21.31 -22.79 4.82
C ALA A 232 20.50 -23.07 3.54
N ALA A 233 19.69 -22.09 3.11
CA ALA A 233 19.01 -22.17 1.82
C ALA A 233 20.05 -21.98 0.70
N ALA A 234 20.23 -23.00 -0.13
CA ALA A 234 21.04 -22.90 -1.35
C ALA A 234 20.30 -22.02 -2.39
N PRO A 235 21.02 -21.21 -3.18
CA PRO A 235 20.39 -20.41 -4.23
C PRO A 235 19.98 -21.30 -5.40
N VAL A 236 18.69 -21.24 -5.77
CA VAL A 236 18.26 -21.71 -7.09
C VAL A 236 18.66 -20.64 -8.12
N ALA A 237 19.62 -20.98 -8.97
CA ALA A 237 19.86 -20.22 -10.19
C ALA A 237 18.59 -20.27 -11.06
N SER A 238 18.21 -19.14 -11.64
CA SER A 238 17.22 -19.07 -12.70
C SER A 238 17.90 -18.44 -13.90
N ASP A 239 17.80 -19.09 -15.05
CA ASP A 239 18.56 -18.75 -16.25
C ASP A 239 18.34 -17.32 -16.74
N ASP A 240 19.45 -16.63 -17.02
CA ASP A 240 19.44 -15.36 -17.72
C ASP A 240 18.95 -15.54 -19.16
N THR A 241 17.80 -14.96 -19.48
CA THR A 241 17.40 -14.68 -20.87
C THR A 241 17.20 -13.17 -21.04
N PRO A 242 18.08 -12.46 -21.77
CA PRO A 242 17.99 -11.01 -21.91
C PRO A 242 16.87 -10.64 -22.91
N ALA A 243 15.68 -10.36 -22.38
CA ALA A 243 14.58 -9.80 -23.16
C ALA A 243 14.87 -8.33 -23.53
N SER A 244 15.44 -8.17 -24.72
CA SER A 244 15.72 -6.95 -25.49
C SER A 244 14.97 -5.67 -25.08
N GLY A 245 15.72 -4.59 -24.88
CA GLY A 245 15.18 -3.28 -24.51
C GLY A 245 14.27 -2.68 -25.59
N SER A 246 13.05 -2.32 -25.21
CA SER A 246 12.07 -1.58 -26.04
C SER A 246 11.43 -0.46 -25.24
N GLY A 247 12.28 0.42 -24.68
CA GLY A 247 11.89 1.40 -23.64
C GLY A 247 12.10 2.87 -23.99
N ARG A 248 12.28 3.24 -25.27
CA ARG A 248 12.36 4.64 -25.73
C ARG A 248 11.80 4.78 -27.15
N LEU A 249 10.59 5.38 -27.28
CA LEU A 249 10.04 6.15 -28.42
C LEU A 249 8.49 6.18 -28.40
N ALA A 250 7.88 6.75 -27.35
CA ALA A 250 6.41 6.87 -27.27
C ALA A 250 5.89 8.18 -26.63
N VAL A 251 6.68 9.27 -26.65
CA VAL A 251 6.24 10.60 -26.16
C VAL A 251 6.38 11.72 -27.23
N ILE A 252 7.11 11.48 -28.33
CA ILE A 252 7.30 12.48 -29.39
C ILE A 252 6.16 12.45 -30.44
N GLY A 253 5.42 11.34 -30.55
CA GLY A 253 4.36 11.18 -31.56
C GLY A 253 3.13 12.08 -31.38
N GLY A 254 2.71 12.34 -30.13
CA GLY A 254 1.50 13.13 -29.85
C GLY A 254 1.63 14.62 -30.19
N LEU A 255 2.79 15.21 -29.91
CA LEU A 255 3.06 16.63 -30.19
C LEU A 255 3.19 16.92 -31.69
N ALA A 256 3.82 16.03 -32.45
CA ALA A 256 3.93 16.17 -33.91
C ALA A 256 2.55 16.18 -34.59
N LEU A 257 1.65 15.27 -34.19
CA LEU A 257 0.32 15.17 -34.79
C LEU A 257 -0.56 16.41 -34.48
N ALA A 258 -0.49 16.93 -33.26
CA ALA A 258 -1.21 18.14 -32.86
C ALA A 258 -0.77 19.38 -33.67
N VAL A 259 0.53 19.57 -33.87
CA VAL A 259 1.08 20.69 -34.67
C VAL A 259 0.64 20.60 -36.13
N VAL A 260 0.68 19.41 -36.73
CA VAL A 260 0.23 19.20 -38.13
C VAL A 260 -1.26 19.55 -38.29
N LEU A 261 -2.13 19.17 -37.36
CA LEU A 261 -3.56 19.49 -37.42
C LEU A 261 -3.83 21.00 -37.31
N VAL A 262 -3.07 21.73 -36.47
CA VAL A 262 -3.18 23.20 -36.36
C VAL A 262 -2.69 23.90 -37.64
N VAL A 263 -1.59 23.44 -38.24
CA VAL A 263 -1.08 24.00 -39.50
C VAL A 263 -2.04 23.75 -40.67
N LEU A 264 -2.61 22.54 -40.78
CA LEU A 264 -3.61 22.24 -41.82
C LEU A 264 -4.89 23.06 -41.64
N SER A 265 -5.36 23.23 -40.40
CA SER A 265 -6.57 24.02 -40.09
C SER A 265 -6.39 25.51 -40.43
N THR A 266 -5.23 26.09 -40.09
CA THR A 266 -4.92 27.49 -40.40
C THR A 266 -4.75 27.73 -41.90
N LEU A 267 -4.09 26.82 -42.62
CA LEU A 267 -3.99 26.89 -44.10
C LEU A 267 -5.35 26.76 -44.79
N TRP A 268 -6.25 25.93 -44.27
CA TRP A 268 -7.62 25.79 -44.80
C TRP A 268 -8.44 27.07 -44.60
N LEU A 269 -8.42 27.66 -43.40
CA LEU A 269 -9.07 28.94 -43.10
C LEU A 269 -8.53 30.09 -43.97
N LEU A 270 -7.21 30.14 -44.21
CA LEU A 270 -6.58 31.10 -45.12
C LEU A 270 -7.04 30.91 -46.58
N ARG A 271 -7.21 29.67 -47.05
CA ARG A 271 -7.78 29.37 -48.38
C ARG A 271 -9.22 29.84 -48.52
N ILE A 272 -10.05 29.64 -47.50
CA ILE A 272 -11.45 30.10 -47.52
C ILE A 272 -11.52 31.63 -47.57
N ARG A 273 -10.76 32.33 -46.71
CA ARG A 273 -10.68 33.80 -46.74
C ARG A 273 -10.24 34.34 -48.11
N ARG A 274 -9.26 33.71 -48.77
CA ARG A 274 -8.85 34.11 -50.13
C ARG A 274 -9.93 33.88 -51.20
N ARG A 275 -10.74 32.82 -51.08
CA ARG A 275 -11.86 32.55 -52.00
C ARG A 275 -13.08 33.46 -51.77
N GLY A 276 -13.30 33.92 -50.55
CA GLY A 276 -14.37 34.88 -50.23
C GLY A 276 -14.12 36.31 -50.74
N LEU A 277 -12.89 36.65 -51.13
CA LEU A 277 -12.53 37.98 -51.64
C LEU A 277 -12.69 38.14 -53.17
N THR A 278 -12.96 37.05 -53.89
CA THR A 278 -13.07 37.06 -55.37
C THR A 278 -14.52 37.18 -55.90
N THR A 279 -15.52 37.27 -55.03
CA THR A 279 -16.92 37.47 -55.42
C THR A 279 -17.42 38.85 -54.99
N ARG A 280 -16.96 39.90 -55.69
CA ARG A 280 -17.65 41.19 -55.74
C ARG A 280 -18.41 41.24 -57.07
N PRO A 281 -19.76 41.35 -57.07
CA PRO A 281 -20.50 41.40 -58.32
C PRO A 281 -20.15 42.69 -59.08
N SER A 282 -19.82 42.55 -60.37
CA SER A 282 -19.79 43.70 -61.26
C SER A 282 -21.24 44.16 -61.45
N GLY A 283 -21.51 45.44 -61.21
CA GLY A 283 -22.81 46.01 -61.52
C GLY A 283 -22.92 46.23 -63.02
N GLU A 284 -24.04 45.86 -63.61
CA GLU A 284 -24.38 46.14 -65.00
C GLU A 284 -25.39 47.29 -65.06
N LYS A 285 -25.18 48.20 -66.02
CA LYS A 285 -26.09 49.24 -66.48
C LYS A 285 -26.25 49.06 -67.98
#